data_AF-A0A1F7NWV3-F1
#
_entry.id   AF-A0A1F7NWV3-F1
#
_cell.length_a   1.000
_cell.length_b   1.000
_cell.length_c   1.000
_cell.angle_alpha   90.00
_cell.angle_beta   90.00
_cell.angle_gamma   90.00
#
_symmetry.space_group_name_H-M   'P 1'
#
loop_
_entity.id
_entity.type
_entity.pdbx_description
1 polymer ?
#
loop_
_entity_poly.entity_id
_entity_poly.type
_entity_poly.pdbx_seq_one_letter_code
_entity_poly.pdbx_strand_id
1 'polypeptide(L)'
;MFSGGSYEEVERWLRNFVTAHAKRASPRCEVALQAGEARDGNSYGVRLRLGDRTSEALEFDYREVARDRGNLPWCETLAERVRRLARELGAERGGVDAQAG
;
A
#
# COMPACT_ATOMS: atom_id res chain seq x y z
N MET A 1 13.35 25.40 -2.68
CA MET A 1 14.09 24.18 -3.05
C MET A 1 13.24 23.01 -2.54
N PHE A 2 12.60 22.23 -3.42
CA PHE A 2 11.76 21.11 -2.99
C PHE A 2 12.67 19.96 -2.55
N SER A 3 12.68 19.62 -1.26
CA SER A 3 13.39 18.43 -0.72
C SER A 3 12.50 17.16 -0.72
N GLY A 4 11.46 17.15 -1.55
CA GLY A 4 10.47 16.07 -1.65
C GLY A 4 10.99 14.75 -2.22
N GLY A 5 12.27 14.69 -2.60
CA GLY A 5 12.89 13.55 -3.30
C GLY A 5 12.43 13.47 -4.76
N SER A 6 13.18 12.72 -5.56
CA SER A 6 12.77 12.32 -6.91
C SER A 6 11.57 11.38 -6.87
N TYR A 7 10.88 11.26 -8.00
CA TYR A 7 9.75 10.33 -8.16
C TYR A 7 10.12 8.89 -7.77
N GLU A 8 11.32 8.43 -8.12
CA GLU A 8 11.82 7.09 -7.78
C GLU A 8 12.12 6.95 -6.28
N GLU A 9 12.65 7.99 -5.63
CA GLU A 9 12.86 7.99 -4.17
C GLU A 9 11.53 7.95 -3.42
N VAL A 10 10.53 8.69 -3.88
CA VAL A 10 9.17 8.68 -3.32
C VAL A 10 8.49 7.34 -3.57
N GLU A 11 8.65 6.75 -4.75
CA GLU A 11 8.15 5.40 -5.05
C GLU A 11 8.75 4.37 -4.09
N ARG A 12 10.07 4.39 -3.92
CA ARG A 12 10.78 3.46 -3.04
C ARG A 12 10.33 3.61 -1.58
N TRP A 13 10.15 4.85 -1.13
CA TRP A 13 9.61 5.13 0.19
C TRP A 13 8.20 4.55 0.35
N LEU A 14 7.30 4.82 -0.61
CA LEU A 14 5.91 4.37 -0.57
C LEU A 14 5.83 2.83 -0.57
N ARG A 15 6.62 2.17 -1.43
CA ARG A 15 6.74 0.71 -1.47
C ARG A 15 7.13 0.13 -0.12
N ASN A 16 8.17 0.69 0.50
CA ASN A 16 8.67 0.21 1.79
C ASN A 16 7.64 0.43 2.89
N PHE A 17 7.01 1.61 2.91
CA PHE A 17 5.97 1.96 3.88
C PHE A 17 4.81 0.97 3.79
N VAL A 18 4.20 0.84 2.61
CA VAL A 18 3.03 -0.03 2.42
C VAL A 18 3.39 -1.49 2.72
N THR A 19 4.56 -1.97 2.28
CA THR A 19 5.03 -3.34 2.57
C THR A 19 5.16 -3.59 4.05
N ALA A 20 5.81 -2.69 4.79
CA ALA A 20 5.99 -2.84 6.23
C ALA A 20 4.65 -2.91 6.97
N HIS A 21 3.70 -2.05 6.61
CA HIS A 21 2.39 -1.99 7.26
C HIS A 21 1.47 -3.15 6.87
N ALA A 22 1.51 -3.61 5.61
CA ALA A 22 0.78 -4.79 5.16
C ALA A 22 1.28 -6.07 5.84
N LYS A 23 2.61 -6.26 5.94
CA LYS A 23 3.21 -7.43 6.58
C LYS A 23 2.94 -7.53 8.08
N ARG A 24 2.78 -6.39 8.77
CA ARG A 24 2.36 -6.37 10.18
C ARG A 24 0.94 -6.88 10.38
N ALA A 25 0.07 -6.75 9.37
CA ALA A 25 -1.30 -7.27 9.42
C ALA A 25 -1.38 -8.74 8.96
N SER A 26 -0.65 -9.10 7.90
CA SER A 26 -0.53 -10.49 7.43
C SER A 26 0.85 -10.69 6.80
N PRO A 27 1.72 -11.56 7.37
CA PRO A 27 3.07 -11.79 6.84
C PRO A 27 3.12 -12.31 5.40
N ARG A 28 2.02 -12.94 4.93
CA ARG A 28 1.86 -13.47 3.57
C ARG A 28 1.36 -12.42 2.56
N CYS A 29 1.06 -11.21 3.01
CA CYS A 29 0.57 -10.15 2.16
C CYS A 29 1.71 -9.61 1.27
N GLU A 30 1.45 -9.50 -0.02
CA GLU A 30 2.33 -8.95 -1.04
C GLU A 30 1.84 -7.56 -1.46
N VAL A 31 2.77 -6.71 -1.94
CA VAL A 31 2.47 -5.36 -2.42
C VAL A 31 2.86 -5.24 -3.89
N ALA A 32 1.88 -4.99 -4.74
CA ALA A 32 2.09 -4.64 -6.13
C ALA A 32 1.96 -3.11 -6.29
N LEU A 33 3.08 -2.45 -6.59
CA LEU A 33 3.12 -1.02 -6.84
C LEU A 33 3.40 -0.76 -8.32
N GLN A 34 2.54 0.04 -8.95
CA GLN A 34 2.61 0.55 -10.30
C GLN A 34 3.08 2.00 -10.29
N ALA A 35 4.12 2.29 -11.05
CA ALA A 35 4.78 3.60 -11.13
C ALA A 35 5.47 3.78 -12.50
N GLY A 36 6.07 4.94 -12.71
CA GLY A 36 6.90 5.25 -13.87
C GLY A 36 6.08 5.60 -15.11
N GLU A 37 6.50 5.13 -16.28
CA GLU A 37 5.86 5.43 -17.57
C GLU A 37 4.40 5.00 -17.61
N ALA A 38 4.03 3.93 -16.90
CA ALA A 38 2.63 3.47 -16.80
C ALA A 38 1.71 4.50 -16.10
N ARG A 39 2.27 5.52 -15.46
CA ARG A 39 1.57 6.53 -14.65
C ARG A 39 2.09 7.95 -14.93
N ASP A 40 2.72 8.17 -16.09
CA ASP A 40 3.32 9.44 -16.53
C ASP A 40 4.26 10.10 -15.50
N GLY A 41 4.83 9.33 -14.58
CA GLY A 41 5.66 9.85 -13.49
C GLY A 41 4.93 10.79 -12.51
N ASN A 42 3.59 10.75 -12.46
CA ASN A 42 2.79 11.69 -11.65
C ASN A 42 1.98 11.00 -10.54
N SER A 43 1.77 9.69 -10.62
CA SER A 43 1.00 8.96 -9.62
C SER A 43 1.56 7.57 -9.33
N TYR A 44 1.08 6.96 -8.26
CA TYR A 44 1.37 5.59 -7.87
C TYR A 44 0.06 4.83 -7.68
N GLY A 45 -0.01 3.63 -8.26
CA GLY A 45 -1.07 2.67 -7.98
C GLY A 45 -0.56 1.57 -7.07
N VAL A 46 -1.24 1.30 -5.96
CA VAL A 46 -0.84 0.25 -5.01
C VAL A 46 -1.98 -0.75 -4.82
N ARG A 47 -1.67 -2.03 -4.96
CA ARG A 47 -2.58 -3.14 -4.63
C ARG A 47 -1.92 -4.07 -3.63
N LEU A 48 -2.73 -4.59 -2.71
CA LEU A 48 -2.33 -5.66 -1.81
C LEU A 48 -2.77 -7.00 -2.38
N ARG A 49 -1.96 -8.04 -2.17
CA ARG A 49 -2.23 -9.39 -2.63
C ARG A 49 -2.09 -10.39 -1.50
N LEU A 50 -3.01 -11.36 -1.42
CA LEU A 50 -2.92 -12.46 -0.47
C LEU A 50 -3.42 -13.73 -1.14
N GLY A 51 -2.49 -14.59 -1.56
CA GLY A 51 -2.81 -15.72 -2.44
C GLY A 51 -3.36 -15.21 -3.78
N ASP A 52 -4.54 -15.69 -4.17
CA ASP A 52 -5.20 -15.30 -5.41
C ASP A 52 -6.05 -14.03 -5.30
N ARG A 53 -6.18 -13.48 -4.08
CA ARG A 53 -6.95 -12.26 -3.84
C ARG A 53 -6.12 -11.01 -4.02
N THR A 54 -6.73 -9.99 -4.60
CA THR A 54 -6.14 -8.67 -4.82
C THR A 54 -7.09 -7.60 -4.30
N SER A 55 -6.58 -6.62 -3.57
CA SER A 55 -7.39 -5.49 -3.11
C SER A 55 -7.78 -4.55 -4.26
N GLU A 56 -8.71 -3.65 -3.98
CA GLU A 56 -8.87 -2.43 -4.76
C GLU A 56 -7.54 -1.65 -4.84
N ALA A 57 -7.38 -0.87 -5.93
CA ALA A 57 -6.23 -0.03 -6.12
C ALA A 57 -6.31 1.21 -5.21
N LEU A 58 -5.23 1.44 -4.47
CA LEU A 58 -4.96 2.72 -3.83
C LEU A 58 -4.20 3.60 -4.82
N GLU A 59 -4.77 4.76 -5.10
CA GLU A 59 -4.16 5.75 -5.99
C GLU A 59 -3.56 6.87 -5.15
N PHE A 60 -2.34 7.27 -5.50
CA PHE A 60 -1.59 8.32 -4.82
C PHE A 60 -0.99 9.29 -5.82
N ASP A 61 -1.15 10.59 -5.58
CA ASP A 61 -0.44 11.62 -6.33
C ASP A 61 1.02 11.73 -5.85
N TYR A 62 1.96 11.86 -6.78
CA TYR A 62 3.37 11.98 -6.46
C TYR A 62 3.66 13.18 -5.55
N ARG A 63 3.06 14.34 -5.82
CA ARG A 63 3.33 15.57 -5.07
C ARG A 63 2.76 15.50 -3.67
N GLU A 64 1.60 14.87 -3.51
CA GLU A 64 1.02 14.60 -2.18
C GLU A 64 1.96 13.72 -1.35
N VAL A 65 2.37 12.56 -1.88
CA VAL A 65 3.26 11.65 -1.13
C VAL A 65 4.61 12.30 -0.85
N ALA A 66 5.19 13.01 -1.82
CA ALA A 66 6.46 13.72 -1.65
C ALA A 66 6.40 14.75 -0.52
N ARG A 67 5.26 15.45 -0.39
CA ARG A 67 5.02 16.46 0.65
C ARG A 67 4.74 15.83 2.01
N ASP A 68 3.88 14.82 2.05
CA ASP A 68 3.25 14.36 3.29
C ASP A 68 3.94 13.12 3.90
N ARG A 69 4.92 12.50 3.23
CA ARG A 69 5.68 11.35 3.77
C ARG A 69 6.45 11.61 5.07
N GLY A 70 6.65 12.87 5.45
CA GLY A 70 7.23 13.28 6.74
C GLY A 70 6.17 13.67 7.80
N ASN A 71 4.90 13.69 7.43
CA ASN A 71 3.79 14.10 8.28
C ASN A 71 3.23 12.88 9.04
N LEU A 72 3.40 12.86 10.36
CA LEU A 72 3.00 11.73 11.21
C LEU A 72 1.50 11.41 11.13
N PRO A 73 0.56 12.36 11.31
CA PRO A 73 -0.87 12.12 11.11
C PRO A 73 -1.23 11.52 9.74
N TRP A 74 -0.59 11.99 8.66
CA TRP A 74 -0.82 11.46 7.32
C TRP A 74 -0.33 10.01 7.20
N CYS A 75 0.87 9.73 7.72
CA CYS A 75 1.43 8.39 7.79
C CYS A 75 0.57 7.43 8.62
N GLU A 76 0.03 7.87 9.76
CA GLU A 76 -0.87 7.05 10.59
C GLU A 76 -2.16 6.69 9.84
N THR A 77 -2.78 7.67 9.19
CA THR A 77 -3.96 7.46 8.35
C THR A 77 -3.69 6.46 7.23
N LEU A 78 -2.55 6.60 6.54
CA LEU A 78 -2.15 5.67 5.49
C LEU A 78 -1.88 4.26 6.05
N ALA A 79 -1.18 4.17 7.18
CA ALA A 79 -0.88 2.91 7.85
C ALA A 79 -2.16 2.15 8.26
N GLU A 80 -3.14 2.86 8.80
CA GLU A 80 -4.44 2.29 9.15
C GLU A 80 -5.17 1.76 7.93
N ARG A 81 -5.23 2.56 6.85
CA ARG A 81 -5.84 2.16 5.59
C ARG A 81 -5.22 0.89 5.00
N VAL A 82 -3.88 0.81 4.97
CA VAL A 82 -3.15 -0.37 4.48
C VAL A 82 -3.42 -1.60 5.35
N ARG A 83 -3.37 -1.45 6.68
CA ARG A 83 -3.63 -2.56 7.59
C ARG A 83 -5.07 -3.05 7.49
N ARG A 84 -6.03 -2.14 7.31
CA ARG A 84 -7.44 -2.47 7.10
C ARG A 84 -7.62 -3.33 5.84
N LEU A 85 -7.10 -2.87 4.70
CA LEU A 85 -7.17 -3.64 3.45
C LEU A 85 -6.49 -5.02 3.56
N ALA A 86 -5.33 -5.10 4.22
CA ALA A 86 -4.65 -6.37 4.44
C ALA A 86 -5.46 -7.34 5.32
N ARG A 87 -6.19 -6.82 6.32
CA ARG A 87 -7.08 -7.62 7.18
C ARG A 87 -8.33 -8.04 6.44
N GLU A 88 -8.96 -7.16 5.66
CA GLU A 88 -10.12 -7.47 4.82
C GLU A 88 -9.78 -8.63 3.87
N LEU A 89 -8.63 -8.52 3.18
CA LEU A 89 -8.09 -9.61 2.36
C LEU A 89 -7.85 -10.91 3.13
N GLY A 90 -7.59 -10.86 4.44
CA GLY A 90 -7.39 -12.04 5.28
C GLY A 90 -8.71 -12.63 5.83
N ALA A 91 -9.66 -11.78 6.21
CA ALA A 91 -10.94 -12.15 6.81
C ALA A 91 -11.83 -12.92 5.82
N GLU A 92 -11.78 -12.56 4.54
CA GLU A 92 -12.44 -13.33 3.48
C GLU A 92 -11.90 -14.76 3.34
N ARG A 93 -10.78 -15.13 4.00
CA ARG A 93 -10.26 -16.51 4.05
C ARG A 93 -10.91 -17.33 5.17
N GLY A 94 -11.24 -16.68 6.29
CA GLY A 94 -11.76 -17.36 7.48
C GLY A 94 -13.18 -17.89 7.33
N GLY A 95 -13.92 -17.45 6.30
CA GLY A 95 -15.29 -17.90 6.03
C GLY A 95 -15.39 -19.25 5.30
N VAL A 96 -14.31 -19.74 4.68
CA VAL A 96 -14.34 -21.01 3.92
C VAL A 96 -13.76 -22.21 4.68
N ASP A 97 -12.95 -21.98 5.71
CA ASP A 97 -12.34 -23.06 6.52
C ASP A 97 -13.20 -23.48 7.75
N ALA A 98 -14.29 -22.75 8.06
CA ALA A 98 -15.11 -23.00 9.26
C ALA A 98 -16.33 -23.91 9.04
N GLN A 99 -16.52 -24.48 7.84
CA GLN A 99 -17.67 -25.32 7.49
C GLN A 99 -17.28 -26.71 6.96
N ALA A 100 -16.13 -27.21 7.42
CA ALA A 100 -15.69 -28.59 7.26
C ALA A 100 -15.05 -29.09 8.56
N GLY A 101 -15.89 -29.55 9.49
CA GLY A 101 -15.48 -30.14 10.77
C GLY A 101 -16.68 -30.69 11.53
#